data_AF-A0A1G9FL82-F1
#
_entry.id   AF-A0A1G9FL82-F1
#
_cell.length_a   1.000
_cell.length_b   1.000
_cell.length_c   1.000
_cell.angle_alpha   90.00
_cell.angle_beta   90.00
_cell.angle_gamma   90.00
#
_symmetry.space_group_name_H-M   'P 1'
#
loop_
_entity.id
_entity.type
_entity.pdbx_description
1 polymer ?
#
loop_
_entity_poly.entity_id
_entity_poly.type
_entity_poly.pdbx_seq_one_letter_code
_entity_poly.pdbx_strand_id
1 'polypeptide(L)' 'MNTEDQTPLDDALVSTLAVIEAQPLEARAAAYVQLHEHLRERLEGGDVPAQVAG' A
#
# COMPACT_ATOMS: atom_id res chain seq x y z
N MET A 1 -10.70 12.04 -15.53
CA MET A 1 -10.03 11.28 -14.45
C MET A 1 -11.02 11.30 -13.30
N ASN A 2 -11.73 10.20 -13.04
CA ASN A 2 -12.75 10.18 -11.99
C ASN A 2 -12.03 10.13 -10.64
N THR A 3 -11.85 11.28 -10.01
CA THR A 3 -11.22 11.46 -8.68
C THR A 3 -12.14 11.01 -7.53
N GLU A 4 -13.31 10.48 -7.84
CA GLU A 4 -14.40 10.25 -6.87
C GLU A 4 -14.32 8.90 -6.14
N ASP A 5 -13.34 8.05 -6.49
CA ASP A 5 -13.14 6.71 -5.90
C ASP A 5 -11.72 6.51 -5.35
N GLN A 6 -10.95 7.59 -5.18
CA GLN A 6 -9.66 7.52 -4.48
C GLN A 6 -9.94 7.39 -2.99
N THR A 7 -9.74 6.18 -2.47
CA THR A 7 -9.85 5.97 -1.03
C THR A 7 -8.62 6.58 -0.34
N PRO A 8 -8.71 6.97 0.94
CA PRO A 8 -7.55 7.45 1.70
C PRO A 8 -6.37 6.46 1.69
N LEU A 9 -6.64 5.18 1.42
CA LEU A 9 -5.63 4.15 1.26
C LEU A 9 -4.82 4.32 -0.04
N ASP A 10 -5.49 4.68 -1.13
CA ASP A 10 -4.86 4.88 -2.44
C ASP A 10 -3.90 6.08 -2.40
N ASP A 11 -4.31 7.17 -1.75
CA ASP A 11 -3.48 8.35 -1.55
C ASP A 11 -2.22 8.04 -0.74
N ALA A 12 -2.36 7.22 0.32
CA ALA A 12 -1.23 6.79 1.15
C ALA A 12 -0.24 5.90 0.37
N LEU A 13 -0.75 5.03 -0.51
CA LEU A 13 0.09 4.21 -1.38
C LEU A 13 0.83 5.08 -2.41
N VAL A 14 0.14 6.01 -3.07
CA VAL A 14 0.73 6.95 -4.03
C VAL A 14 1.82 7.79 -3.36
N SER A 15 1.57 8.32 -2.16
CA SER A 15 2.59 9.06 -1.41
C SER A 15 3.81 8.19 -1.07
N THR A 16 3.60 6.92 -0.73
CA THR A 16 4.70 5.99 -0.41
C THR A 16 5.54 5.68 -1.64
N LEU A 17 4.91 5.45 -2.79
CA LEU A 17 5.59 5.22 -4.07
C LEU A 17 6.44 6.43 -4.46
N ALA A 18 5.93 7.65 -4.30
CA ALA A 18 6.69 8.87 -4.59
C ALA A 18 7.98 8.96 -3.74
N VAL A 19 7.94 8.52 -2.48
CA VAL A 19 9.14 8.47 -1.61
C VAL A 19 10.14 7.42 -2.10
N ILE A 20 9.68 6.25 -2.55
CA ILE A 20 10.56 5.21 -3.09
C ILE A 20 11.22 5.67 -4.39
N GLU A 21 10.45 6.32 -5.27
CA GLU A 21 10.94 6.83 -6.55
C GLU A 21 11.91 8.02 -6.41
N ALA A 22 11.94 8.70 -5.27
CA ALA A 22 12.94 9.73 -4.99
C ALA A 22 14.32 9.14 -4.60
N GLN A 23 14.40 7.84 -4.31
CA GLN A 23 15.66 7.18 -3.92
C GLN A 23 16.56 6.88 -5.13
N PRO A 24 17.89 6.68 -4.90
CA PRO A 24 18.80 6.14 -5.90
C PRO A 24 18.30 4.81 -6.47
N LEU A 25 18.59 4.55 -7.75
CA LEU A 25 18.05 3.40 -8.48
C LEU A 25 18.37 2.08 -7.79
N GLU A 26 19.60 1.93 -7.26
CA GLU A 26 20.08 0.75 -6.55
C GLU A 26 19.29 0.44 -5.26
N ALA A 27 18.65 1.44 -4.65
CA ALA A 27 17.88 1.28 -3.42
C ALA A 27 16.41 0.91 -3.67
N ARG A 28 15.87 1.27 -4.84
CA ARG A 28 14.43 1.12 -5.14
C ARG A 28 13.96 -0.33 -5.09
N ALA A 29 14.75 -1.26 -5.63
CA ALA A 29 14.38 -2.67 -5.67
C ALA A 29 14.11 -3.22 -4.26
N ALA A 30 14.99 -2.94 -3.31
CA ALA A 30 14.83 -3.37 -1.92
C ALA A 30 13.61 -2.70 -1.24
N ALA A 31 13.36 -1.42 -1.54
CA ALA A 31 12.20 -0.70 -1.02
C ALA A 31 10.87 -1.24 -1.58
N TYR A 32 10.82 -1.59 -2.87
CA TYR A 32 9.64 -2.20 -3.48
C TYR A 32 9.33 -3.59 -2.92
N VAL A 33 10.36 -4.40 -2.65
CA VAL A 33 10.16 -5.71 -2.00
C VAL A 33 9.51 -5.52 -0.62
N GLN A 34 9.97 -4.56 0.18
CA GLN A 34 9.37 -4.27 1.49
C GLN A 34 7.92 -3.79 1.37
N LEU A 35 7.63 -2.88 0.43
CA LEU A 35 6.27 -2.42 0.18
C LEU A 35 5.36 -3.57 -0.26
N HIS A 36 5.85 -4.44 -1.13
CA HIS A 36 5.11 -5.62 -1.58
C HIS A 36 4.77 -6.55 -0.41
N GLU A 37 5.74 -6.90 0.44
CA GLU A 37 5.49 -7.74 1.61
C GLU A 37 4.48 -7.11 2.56
N HIS A 38 4.58 -5.79 2.81
CA HIS A 38 3.61 -5.09 3.64
C HIS A 38 2.18 -5.15 3.06
N LEU A 39 2.02 -4.93 1.76
CA LEU A 39 0.72 -5.03 1.10
C LEU A 39 0.20 -6.47 1.11
N ARG A 40 1.08 -7.45 0.89
CA ARG A 40 0.76 -8.87 0.96
C ARG A 40 0.25 -9.26 2.34
N GLU A 41 0.96 -8.90 3.41
CA GLU A 41 0.54 -9.13 4.79
C GLU A 41 -0.82 -8.50 5.11
N ARG A 42 -1.09 -7.30 4.60
CA ARG A 42 -2.37 -6.63 4.81
C ARG A 42 -3.53 -7.29 4.08
N LEU A 43 -3.29 -7.85 2.90
CA LEU A 43 -4.29 -8.58 2.13
C LEU A 43 -4.51 -9.99 2.71
N GLU A 44 -3.44 -10.68 3.10
CA GLU A 44 -3.48 -12.01 3.71
C GLU A 44 -4.06 -11.97 5.14
N GLY A 45 -3.75 -10.93 5.91
CA GLY A 45 -4.31 -10.68 7.25
C GLY A 45 -5.63 -9.90 7.25
N GLY A 46 -6.10 -9.46 6.07
CA GLY A 46 -7.32 -8.68 5.88
C GLY A 46 -8.61 -9.53 5.79
N ASP A 47 -8.49 -10.86 5.73
CA ASP A 47 -9.64 -11.79 5.82
C ASP A 47 -10.04 -12.07 7.28
N VAL A 48 -10.06 -11.02 8.11
CA VAL A 48 -10.77 -11.07 9.39
C VAL A 48 -12.15 -10.48 9.14
N PRO A 49 -13.22 -11.30 9.04
CA PRO A 49 -14.55 -10.79 8.76
C PRO A 49 -14.94 -9.79 9.84
N ALA A 50 -15.13 -8.55 9.43
CA ALA A 50 -15.75 -7.52 10.27
C ALA A 50 -17.24 -7.82 10.41
N GLN A 51 -17.64 -8.77 11.26
CA GLN A 51 -19.00 -8.93 11.81
C GLN A 51 -19.03 -10.14 12.77
N VAL A 52 -19.63 -10.15 13.97
CA VAL A 52 -20.81 -9.47 14.51
C VAL A 52 -20.66 -9.37 16.05
N ALA A 53 -20.63 -8.16 16.62
CA ALA A 53 -21.04 -7.97 18.01
C ALA A 53 -22.52 -7.58 17.96
N GLY A 54 -23.38 -8.59 18.05
CA GLY A 54 -24.80 -8.44 18.38
C GLY A 54 -25.01 -8.57 19.87
#